data_AF-A0A1D1VRV3-F1
#
_entry.id   AF-A0A1D1VRV3-F1
#
_cell.length_a   1.000
_cell.length_b   1.000
_cell.length_c   1.000
_cell.angle_alpha   90.00
_cell.angle_beta   90.00
_cell.angle_gamma   90.00
#
_symmetry.space_group_name_H-M   'P 1'
#
loop_
_entity.id
_entity.type
_entity.pdbx_description
1 polymer ?
#
loop_
_entity_poly.entity_id
_entity_poly.type
_entity_poly.pdbx_seq_one_letter_code
_entity_poly.pdbx_strand_id
1 'polypeptide(L)'
;MSLLPMSTSEASPMEPSKAKAESDTLEELVGLLKSLAPKHPLVAVALKSLATATCSTSTLTAVASHLPIATQLLQMLNLDDETPINLSNQQCLLQIIINYSSADRWSEAVFQLTREKMCCLLVHHSDKALLKNYALLDKVFAVLSNLTRKQLDALAVYRPIPEEDLRKFIAMFDSANCDPTKPQLQFFPSLLVNLSALSEFRRLVMDKQRLVLQRLLPFMDMKFSLAVRGAVMRLVRNCVFDPDDHQWLLGPDVSLLAHLLLPLAGPEDFDEEENHKLPIDLQYLPAEKQREPDADLRITLLEALLQLCCTEYGRSFLRDNGAYYILRELHEWEKNAAARIACENVVDPLISDEPDQAHLKDLKQIDIPQDLARKFEDMKRQLAEDS
;
A
#
# COMPACT_ATOMS: atom_id res chain seq x y z
N MET A 1 9.73 4.32 -13.81
CA MET A 1 10.24 4.84 -12.52
C MET A 1 11.29 5.92 -12.77
N SER A 2 10.85 7.10 -13.21
CA SER A 2 11.58 8.33 -12.90
C SER A 2 11.17 8.73 -11.50
N LEU A 3 12.15 8.83 -10.61
CA LEU A 3 11.99 9.46 -9.30
C LEU A 3 11.72 10.95 -9.57
N LEU A 4 10.46 11.37 -9.50
CA LEU A 4 10.16 12.78 -9.31
C LEU A 4 10.77 13.17 -7.95
N PRO A 5 11.57 14.25 -7.88
CA PRO A 5 12.06 14.73 -6.60
C PRO A 5 10.85 15.20 -5.81
N MET A 6 10.50 14.46 -4.75
CA MET A 6 9.68 15.02 -3.69
C MET A 6 10.35 16.32 -3.29
N SER A 7 9.61 17.43 -3.35
CA SER A 7 10.09 18.70 -2.85
C SER A 7 10.57 18.47 -1.42
N THR A 8 11.89 18.47 -1.25
CA THR A 8 12.48 18.52 0.07
C THR A 8 12.06 19.87 0.61
N SER A 9 11.03 19.90 1.44
CA SER A 9 10.98 20.86 2.52
C SER A 9 12.28 20.62 3.28
N GLU A 10 13.32 21.40 2.95
CA GLU A 10 14.49 21.51 3.79
C GLU A 10 13.97 21.98 5.14
N ALA A 11 13.80 21.01 6.05
CA ALA A 11 13.68 21.31 7.46
C ALA A 11 14.92 22.13 7.81
N SER A 12 14.73 23.44 7.95
CA SER A 12 15.78 24.36 8.34
C SER A 12 16.49 23.75 9.56
N PRO A 13 17.81 23.53 9.51
CA PRO A 13 18.50 22.81 10.57
C PRO A 13 18.25 23.54 11.89
N MET A 14 17.65 22.82 12.84
CA MET A 14 17.28 23.36 14.14
C MET A 14 18.50 23.98 14.81
N GLU A 15 18.35 25.20 15.34
CA GLU A 15 19.43 25.86 16.08
C GLU A 15 19.94 24.95 17.21
N PRO A 16 21.26 24.80 17.41
CA PRO A 16 21.85 23.86 18.36
C PRO A 16 21.35 24.02 19.81
N SER A 17 21.00 25.24 20.21
CA SER A 17 20.41 25.56 21.52
C SER A 17 19.02 24.97 21.69
N LYS A 18 18.20 25.00 20.64
CA LYS A 18 16.84 24.47 20.63
C LYS A 18 16.82 22.94 20.64
N ALA A 19 17.74 22.31 19.90
CA ALA A 19 17.89 20.86 19.89
C ALA A 19 18.30 20.31 21.26
N LYS A 20 19.18 21.02 21.96
CA LYS A 20 19.58 20.67 23.33
C LYS A 20 18.41 20.79 24.32
N ALA A 21 17.67 21.89 24.27
CA ALA A 21 16.51 22.09 25.16
C ALA A 21 15.41 21.04 24.95
N GLU A 22 15.14 20.65 23.70
CA GLU A 22 14.20 19.56 23.39
C GLU A 22 14.71 18.22 23.94
N SER A 23 16.01 17.93 23.80
CA SER A 23 16.61 16.71 24.38
C SER A 23 16.51 16.67 25.91
N ASP A 24 16.81 17.78 26.59
CA ASP A 24 16.72 17.87 28.06
C ASP A 24 15.25 17.64 28.52
N THR A 25 14.28 18.19 27.78
CA THR A 25 12.85 17.98 28.04
C THR A 25 12.44 16.51 27.88
N LEU A 26 12.98 15.81 26.89
CA LEU A 26 12.72 14.38 26.69
C LEU A 26 13.33 13.53 27.80
N GLU A 27 14.51 13.87 28.30
CA GLU A 27 15.12 13.17 29.44
C GLU A 27 14.32 13.35 30.74
N GLU A 28 13.84 14.56 31.02
CA GLU A 28 12.93 14.80 32.15
C GLU A 28 11.66 13.96 32.04
N LEU A 29 11.08 13.88 30.83
CA LEU A 29 9.90 13.07 30.57
C LEU A 29 10.19 11.58 30.77
N VAL A 30 11.36 11.08 30.33
CA VAL A 30 11.79 9.69 30.61
C VAL A 30 11.86 9.45 32.11
N GLY A 31 12.44 10.37 32.88
CA GLY A 31 12.50 10.28 34.34
C GLY A 31 11.12 10.21 34.99
N LEU A 32 10.18 11.04 34.54
CA LEU A 32 8.79 11.03 35.00
C LEU A 32 8.09 9.70 34.68
N LEU A 33 8.22 9.22 33.44
CA LEU A 33 7.57 7.98 33.00
C LEU A 33 8.15 6.72 33.69
N LYS A 34 9.42 6.74 34.08
CA LYS A 34 10.06 5.66 34.85
C LYS A 34 9.68 5.64 36.33
N SER A 35 9.48 6.82 36.92
CA SER A 35 9.25 6.96 38.37
C SER A 35 7.80 6.68 38.79
N LEU A 36 6.87 6.68 37.85
CA LEU A 36 5.44 6.52 38.12
C LEU A 36 4.91 5.18 37.59
N ALA A 37 3.89 4.65 38.26
CA ALA A 37 3.18 3.47 37.77
C ALA A 37 2.53 3.75 36.40
N PRO A 38 2.46 2.78 35.46
CA PRO A 38 1.91 3.00 34.11
C PRO A 38 0.47 3.53 34.08
N LYS A 39 -0.32 3.25 35.12
CA LYS A 39 -1.72 3.71 35.29
C LYS A 39 -1.85 5.00 36.10
N HIS A 40 -0.74 5.66 36.44
CA HIS A 40 -0.79 6.90 37.22
C HIS A 40 -1.41 8.04 36.38
N PRO A 41 -2.26 8.91 36.94
CA PRO A 41 -2.92 9.99 36.18
C PRO A 41 -1.95 10.91 35.45
N LEU A 42 -0.80 11.25 36.08
CA LEU A 42 0.24 12.06 35.43
C LEU A 42 0.86 11.37 34.21
N VAL A 43 0.95 10.04 34.19
CA VAL A 43 1.41 9.30 33.01
C VAL A 43 0.41 9.45 31.87
N ALA A 44 -0.89 9.34 32.15
CA ALA A 44 -1.92 9.53 31.14
C ALA A 44 -1.88 10.95 30.54
N VAL A 45 -1.71 11.98 31.39
CA VAL A 45 -1.55 13.37 30.95
C VAL A 45 -0.29 13.54 30.10
N ALA A 46 0.85 13.00 30.55
CA ALA A 46 2.12 13.11 29.84
C ALA A 46 2.05 12.44 28.45
N LEU A 47 1.47 11.24 28.35
CA LEU A 47 1.29 10.54 27.09
C LEU A 47 0.36 11.30 26.14
N LYS A 48 -0.74 11.86 26.64
CA LYS A 48 -1.66 12.65 25.80
C LYS A 48 -1.00 13.94 25.28
N SER A 49 -0.24 14.62 26.13
CA SER A 49 0.54 15.79 25.73
C SER A 49 1.60 15.44 24.69
N LEU A 50 2.35 14.36 24.88
CA LEU A 50 3.37 13.92 23.92
C LEU A 50 2.75 13.46 22.59
N ALA A 51 1.61 12.75 22.62
CA ALA A 51 0.88 12.36 21.41
C ALA A 51 0.46 13.58 20.58
N THR A 52 0.12 14.68 21.25
CA THR A 52 -0.23 15.95 20.59
C THR A 52 1.01 16.67 20.07
N ALA A 53 2.08 16.73 20.87
CA ALA A 53 3.33 17.40 20.51
C ALA A 53 4.02 16.74 19.31
N THR A 54 3.98 15.40 19.22
CA THR A 54 4.53 14.62 18.09
C THR A 54 3.76 14.78 16.78
N CYS A 55 2.66 15.54 16.75
CA CYS A 55 2.10 16.02 15.48
C CYS A 55 2.98 17.09 14.82
N SER A 56 3.95 17.67 15.54
CA SER A 56 4.93 18.61 14.99
C SER A 56 6.20 17.90 14.51
N THR A 57 6.76 18.36 13.39
CA THR A 57 7.97 17.78 12.79
C THR A 57 9.18 17.83 13.72
N SER A 58 9.34 18.89 14.52
CA SER A 58 10.46 19.00 15.46
C SER A 58 10.39 17.93 16.54
N THR A 59 9.25 17.83 17.25
CA THR A 59 9.11 16.88 18.35
C THR A 59 9.14 15.43 17.86
N LEU A 60 8.49 15.09 16.73
CA LEU A 60 8.56 13.71 16.23
C LEU A 60 9.98 13.33 15.82
N THR A 61 10.74 14.24 15.21
CA THR A 61 12.14 13.98 14.81
C THR A 61 13.04 13.84 16.04
N ALA A 62 12.81 14.65 17.06
CA ALA A 62 13.50 14.55 18.35
C ALA A 62 13.23 13.19 19.00
N VAL A 63 11.97 12.75 19.09
CA VAL A 63 11.61 11.44 19.64
C VAL A 63 12.23 10.30 18.81
N ALA A 64 12.18 10.38 17.47
CA ALA A 64 12.71 9.35 16.59
C ALA A 64 14.26 9.23 16.66
N SER A 65 14.94 10.26 17.17
CA SER A 65 16.39 10.29 17.34
C SER A 65 16.82 10.02 18.80
N HIS A 66 15.89 10.00 19.75
CA HIS A 66 16.17 9.91 21.17
C HIS A 66 15.86 8.51 21.73
N LEU A 67 16.87 7.63 21.72
CA LEU A 67 16.72 6.23 22.12
C LEU A 67 16.11 6.02 23.52
N PRO A 68 16.45 6.78 24.58
CA PRO A 68 15.86 6.59 25.91
C PRO A 68 14.34 6.75 25.95
N ILE A 69 13.77 7.72 25.23
CA ILE A 69 12.32 7.95 25.24
C ILE A 69 11.61 6.88 24.42
N ALA A 70 12.13 6.53 23.25
CA ALA A 70 11.58 5.43 22.45
C ALA A 70 11.58 4.11 23.23
N THR A 71 12.70 3.81 23.93
CA THR A 71 12.80 2.63 24.80
C THR A 71 11.74 2.64 25.89
N GLN A 72 11.58 3.78 26.59
CA GLN A 72 10.59 3.90 27.65
C GLN A 72 9.16 3.70 27.13
N LEU A 73 8.81 4.34 26.01
CA LEU A 73 7.48 4.23 25.39
C LEU A 73 7.18 2.78 24.99
N LEU A 74 8.14 2.08 24.38
CA LEU A 74 7.98 0.69 23.95
C LEU A 74 7.91 -0.29 25.14
N GLN A 75 8.59 0.00 26.26
CA GLN A 75 8.48 -0.77 27.50
C GLN A 75 7.12 -0.61 28.18
N MET A 76 6.48 0.56 28.04
CA MET A 76 5.14 0.83 28.58
C MET A 76 4.00 0.21 27.78
N LEU A 77 4.27 -0.36 26.59
CA LEU A 77 3.27 -1.10 25.84
C LEU A 77 2.88 -2.39 26.58
N ASN A 78 1.69 -2.37 27.16
CA ASN A 78 1.05 -3.48 27.85
C ASN A 78 -0.34 -3.69 27.24
N LEU A 79 -0.43 -4.63 26.30
CA LEU A 79 -1.67 -4.94 25.56
C LEU A 79 -2.43 -6.13 26.15
N ASP A 80 -2.04 -6.60 27.33
CA ASP A 80 -2.68 -7.70 28.05
C ASP A 80 -3.78 -7.20 29.02
N ASP A 81 -3.72 -5.92 29.42
CA ASP A 81 -4.56 -5.34 30.46
C ASP A 81 -5.70 -4.48 29.87
N GLU A 82 -6.94 -4.92 30.05
CA GLU A 82 -8.13 -4.29 29.46
C GLU A 82 -8.72 -3.14 30.30
N THR A 83 -8.05 -2.70 31.37
CA THR A 83 -8.57 -1.60 32.18
C THR A 83 -8.73 -0.31 31.34
N PRO A 84 -9.81 0.49 31.54
CA PRO A 84 -10.07 1.66 30.70
C PRO A 84 -8.92 2.68 30.65
N ILE A 85 -8.24 2.87 31.78
CA ILE A 85 -7.07 3.76 31.85
C ILE A 85 -5.89 3.21 31.04
N ASN A 86 -5.66 1.89 31.06
CA ASN A 86 -4.62 1.29 30.25
C ASN A 86 -4.98 1.38 28.77
N LEU A 87 -6.22 1.06 28.38
CA LEU A 87 -6.70 1.23 27.00
C LEU A 87 -6.41 2.64 26.47
N SER A 88 -6.76 3.69 27.24
CA SER A 88 -6.46 5.07 26.86
C SER A 88 -4.95 5.33 26.73
N ASN A 89 -4.14 4.81 27.64
CA ASN A 89 -2.69 4.97 27.59
C ASN A 89 -2.08 4.26 26.37
N GLN A 90 -2.54 3.05 26.06
CA GLN A 90 -2.09 2.28 24.90
C GLN A 90 -2.48 2.97 23.58
N GLN A 91 -3.66 3.61 23.52
CA GLN A 91 -4.04 4.45 22.38
C GLN A 91 -3.06 5.62 22.17
N CYS A 92 -2.70 6.34 23.24
CA CYS A 92 -1.73 7.43 23.15
C CYS A 92 -0.32 6.93 22.80
N LEU A 93 0.14 5.84 23.42
CA LEU A 93 1.45 5.24 23.14
C LEU A 93 1.59 4.84 21.68
N LEU A 94 0.64 4.08 21.14
CA LEU A 94 0.67 3.70 19.73
C LEU A 94 0.54 4.90 18.81
N GLN A 95 -0.22 5.94 19.18
CA GLN A 95 -0.27 7.17 18.40
C GLN A 95 1.09 7.90 18.35
N ILE A 96 1.80 7.99 19.47
CA ILE A 96 3.16 8.55 19.53
C ILE A 96 4.09 7.75 18.61
N ILE A 97 3.99 6.41 18.64
CA ILE A 97 4.81 5.52 17.81
C ILE A 97 4.51 5.68 16.33
N ILE A 98 3.24 5.82 15.95
CA ILE A 98 2.86 6.15 14.56
C ILE A 98 3.53 7.46 14.14
N ASN A 99 3.42 8.50 14.95
CA ASN A 99 3.93 9.83 14.63
C ASN A 99 5.46 9.85 14.46
N TYR A 100 6.22 9.23 15.37
CA TYR A 100 7.69 9.22 15.22
C TYR A 100 8.16 8.23 14.14
N SER A 101 7.44 7.13 13.91
CA SER A 101 7.80 6.16 12.85
C SER A 101 7.57 6.73 11.44
N SER A 102 6.74 7.77 11.30
CA SER A 102 6.61 8.51 10.05
C SER A 102 7.73 9.53 9.80
N ALA A 103 8.66 9.74 10.74
CA ALA A 103 9.78 10.66 10.55
C ALA A 103 10.61 10.30 9.30
N ASP A 104 11.15 11.30 8.62
CA ASP A 104 12.04 11.11 7.46
C ASP A 104 13.39 10.51 7.87
N ARG A 105 13.83 10.85 9.09
CA ARG A 105 15.09 10.40 9.68
C ARG A 105 14.87 10.03 11.13
N TRP A 106 15.51 8.96 11.52
CA TRP A 106 15.45 8.40 12.85
C TRP A 106 16.68 7.55 13.09
N SER A 107 17.02 7.34 14.35
CA SER A 107 18.21 6.56 14.68
C SER A 107 18.00 5.08 14.37
N GLU A 108 19.05 4.41 13.91
CA GLU A 108 19.02 2.97 13.63
C GLU A 108 18.61 2.15 14.86
N ALA A 109 19.03 2.57 16.06
CA ALA A 109 18.66 1.89 17.30
C ALA A 109 17.15 2.00 17.59
N VAL A 110 16.55 3.18 17.37
CA VAL A 110 15.09 3.36 17.51
C VAL A 110 14.34 2.55 16.45
N PHE A 111 14.87 2.48 15.22
CA PHE A 111 14.36 1.61 14.17
C PHE A 111 14.26 0.17 14.61
N GLN A 112 15.39 -0.41 14.99
CA GLN A 112 15.48 -1.83 15.31
C GLN A 112 14.57 -2.18 16.49
N LEU A 113 14.61 -1.37 17.55
CA LEU A 113 13.81 -1.60 18.75
C LEU A 113 12.30 -1.51 18.46
N THR A 114 11.87 -0.53 17.66
CA THR A 114 10.46 -0.37 17.28
C THR A 114 9.99 -1.56 16.45
N ARG A 115 10.78 -1.96 15.44
CA ARG A 115 10.49 -3.12 14.58
C ARG A 115 10.34 -4.38 15.40
N GLU A 116 11.31 -4.70 16.25
CA GLU A 116 11.30 -5.91 17.09
C GLU A 116 10.07 -5.95 17.99
N LYS A 117 9.74 -4.83 18.64
CA LYS A 117 8.55 -4.73 19.48
C LYS A 117 7.26 -4.94 18.68
N MET A 118 7.10 -4.30 17.52
CA MET A 118 5.88 -4.44 16.70
C MET A 118 5.73 -5.86 16.14
N CYS A 119 6.82 -6.48 15.67
CA CYS A 119 6.79 -7.87 15.19
C CYS A 119 6.43 -8.83 16.33
N CYS A 120 7.01 -8.65 17.51
CA CYS A 120 6.69 -9.44 18.70
C CYS A 120 5.19 -9.32 19.06
N LEU A 121 4.63 -8.10 19.04
CA LEU A 121 3.20 -7.90 19.30
C LEU A 121 2.31 -8.60 18.26
N LEU A 122 2.71 -8.62 17.00
CA LEU A 122 1.93 -9.25 15.93
C LEU A 122 1.97 -10.79 16.02
N VAL A 123 3.15 -11.36 16.28
CA VAL A 123 3.32 -12.81 16.48
C VAL A 123 2.51 -13.30 17.69
N HIS A 124 2.51 -12.55 18.78
CA HIS A 124 1.79 -12.88 20.00
C HIS A 124 0.39 -12.24 20.07
N HIS A 125 -0.19 -11.78 18.95
CA HIS A 125 -1.43 -11.00 18.97
C HIS A 125 -2.60 -11.73 19.64
N SER A 126 -2.66 -13.06 19.51
CA SER A 126 -3.73 -13.90 20.08
C SER A 126 -3.71 -13.87 21.62
N ASP A 127 -2.54 -13.65 22.21
CA ASP A 127 -2.36 -13.55 23.67
C ASP A 127 -2.67 -12.13 24.19
N LYS A 128 -2.70 -11.13 23.29
CA LYS A 128 -2.90 -9.71 23.65
C LYS A 128 -4.39 -9.35 23.62
N ALA A 129 -5.00 -9.32 24.80
CA ALA A 129 -6.43 -9.01 24.95
C ALA A 129 -6.85 -7.72 24.22
N LEU A 130 -6.05 -6.65 24.33
CA LEU A 130 -6.33 -5.38 23.68
C LEU A 130 -6.16 -5.39 22.16
N LEU A 131 -5.42 -6.34 21.57
CA LEU A 131 -5.30 -6.46 20.12
C LEU A 131 -6.52 -7.14 19.47
N LYS A 132 -7.49 -7.61 20.26
CA LYS A 132 -8.84 -7.93 19.78
C LYS A 132 -9.63 -6.67 19.39
N ASN A 133 -9.20 -5.49 19.84
CA ASN A 133 -9.76 -4.22 19.42
C ASN A 133 -9.11 -3.79 18.10
N TYR A 134 -9.91 -3.76 17.02
CA TYR A 134 -9.42 -3.37 15.69
C TYR A 134 -8.81 -1.98 15.64
N ALA A 135 -9.26 -1.02 16.46
CA ALA A 135 -8.66 0.32 16.46
C ALA A 135 -7.22 0.31 17.00
N LEU A 136 -6.88 -0.58 17.93
CA LEU A 136 -5.50 -0.72 18.41
C LEU A 136 -4.66 -1.57 17.45
N LEU A 137 -5.23 -2.64 16.91
CA LEU A 137 -4.54 -3.46 15.92
C LEU A 137 -4.20 -2.66 14.66
N ASP A 138 -5.12 -1.82 14.19
CA ASP A 138 -4.89 -0.94 13.04
C ASP A 138 -3.77 0.07 13.30
N LYS A 139 -3.61 0.53 14.54
CA LYS A 139 -2.46 1.36 14.92
C LYS A 139 -1.13 0.59 14.84
N VAL A 140 -1.11 -0.69 15.21
CA VAL A 140 0.08 -1.53 14.99
C VAL A 140 0.38 -1.67 13.50
N PHE A 141 -0.64 -1.88 12.66
CA PHE A 141 -0.47 -1.90 11.21
C PHE A 141 0.01 -0.57 10.64
N ALA A 142 -0.45 0.57 11.17
CA ALA A 142 0.05 1.88 10.78
C ALA A 142 1.55 2.02 11.05
N VAL A 143 2.02 1.61 12.24
CA VAL A 143 3.46 1.59 12.54
C VAL A 143 4.21 0.66 11.57
N LEU A 144 3.74 -0.57 11.39
CA LEU A 144 4.37 -1.53 10.47
C LEU A 144 4.40 -1.01 9.02
N SER A 145 3.37 -0.31 8.55
CA SER A 145 3.38 0.32 7.22
C SER A 145 4.45 1.40 7.10
N ASN A 146 4.72 2.16 8.16
CA ASN A 146 5.81 3.15 8.16
C ASN A 146 7.19 2.47 8.17
N LEU A 147 7.32 1.37 8.90
CA LEU A 147 8.55 0.56 9.00
C LEU A 147 8.91 -0.12 7.67
N THR A 148 7.92 -0.48 6.86
CA THR A 148 8.11 -1.31 5.66
C THR A 148 8.26 -0.52 4.36
N ARG A 149 8.40 0.82 4.43
CA ARG A 149 8.53 1.68 3.23
C ARG A 149 9.74 1.36 2.35
N LYS A 150 10.80 0.76 2.92
CA LYS A 150 11.98 0.29 2.17
C LYS A 150 11.98 -1.23 2.08
N GLN A 151 12.47 -1.77 0.96
CA GLN A 151 12.41 -3.21 0.70
C GLN A 151 13.18 -4.06 1.72
N LEU A 152 14.38 -3.65 2.14
CA LEU A 152 15.15 -4.38 3.17
C LEU A 152 14.43 -4.40 4.53
N ASP A 153 13.74 -3.31 4.85
CA ASP A 153 12.99 -3.18 6.08
C ASP A 153 11.69 -4.00 6.04
N ALA A 154 11.02 -4.03 4.88
CA ALA A 154 9.91 -4.93 4.61
C ALA A 154 10.31 -6.40 4.82
N LEU A 155 11.50 -6.81 4.34
CA LEU A 155 12.01 -8.15 4.56
C LEU A 155 12.26 -8.45 6.04
N ALA A 156 12.81 -7.49 6.77
CA ALA A 156 13.07 -7.62 8.21
C ALA A 156 11.78 -7.71 9.05
N VAL A 157 10.69 -7.08 8.59
CA VAL A 157 9.35 -7.21 9.20
C VAL A 157 8.68 -8.52 8.81
N TYR A 158 8.77 -8.92 7.54
CA TYR A 158 8.13 -10.13 7.03
C TYR A 158 8.68 -11.41 7.69
N ARG A 159 10.01 -11.55 7.72
CA ARG A 159 10.71 -12.78 8.15
C ARG A 159 10.29 -13.35 9.52
N PRO A 160 10.10 -12.56 10.59
CA PRO A 160 9.68 -13.10 11.89
C PRO A 160 8.20 -13.46 11.99
N ILE A 161 7.35 -13.03 11.05
CA ILE A 161 5.90 -13.24 11.11
C ILE A 161 5.55 -14.57 10.40
N PRO A 162 4.88 -15.53 11.07
CA PRO A 162 4.42 -16.75 10.41
C PRO A 162 3.44 -16.46 9.28
N GLU A 163 3.59 -17.15 8.15
CA GLU A 163 2.70 -16.97 6.99
C GLU A 163 1.24 -17.25 7.31
N GLU A 164 0.96 -18.24 8.17
CA GLU A 164 -0.40 -18.54 8.63
C GLU A 164 -1.03 -17.38 9.40
N ASP A 165 -0.24 -16.61 10.16
CA ASP A 165 -0.76 -15.44 10.86
C ASP A 165 -1.06 -14.30 9.90
N LEU A 166 -0.20 -14.08 8.88
CA LEU A 166 -0.50 -13.13 7.80
C LEU A 166 -1.81 -13.48 7.08
N ARG A 167 -2.04 -14.76 6.78
CA ARG A 167 -3.30 -15.23 6.16
C ARG A 167 -4.50 -14.99 7.08
N LYS A 168 -4.37 -15.21 8.40
CA LYS A 168 -5.42 -14.88 9.37
C LYS A 168 -5.71 -13.38 9.40
N PHE A 169 -4.69 -12.52 9.34
CA PHE A 169 -4.90 -11.07 9.29
C PHE A 169 -5.64 -10.65 8.00
N ILE A 170 -5.35 -11.28 6.86
CA ILE A 170 -6.09 -11.05 5.60
C ILE A 170 -7.55 -11.49 5.72
N ALA A 171 -7.81 -12.69 6.25
CA ALA A 171 -9.17 -13.17 6.47
C ALA A 171 -9.94 -12.29 7.47
N MET A 172 -9.25 -11.79 8.50
CA MET A 172 -9.82 -10.86 9.46
C MET A 172 -10.16 -9.52 8.80
N PHE A 173 -9.26 -8.95 7.99
CA PHE A 173 -9.52 -7.73 7.23
C PHE A 173 -10.76 -7.87 6.32
N ASP A 174 -10.85 -8.99 5.59
CA ASP A 174 -12.00 -9.34 4.75
C ASP A 174 -13.30 -9.34 5.57
N SER A 175 -13.35 -10.11 6.66
CA SER A 175 -14.52 -10.21 7.52
C SER A 175 -14.90 -8.90 8.22
N ALA A 176 -13.92 -8.08 8.60
CA ALA A 176 -14.11 -6.84 9.33
C ALA A 176 -14.68 -5.71 8.44
N ASN A 177 -14.60 -5.86 7.12
CA ASN A 177 -14.99 -4.84 6.15
C ASN A 177 -16.12 -5.31 5.21
N CYS A 178 -16.92 -6.31 5.62
CA CYS A 178 -18.13 -6.70 4.88
C CYS A 178 -19.17 -5.56 4.81
N ASP A 179 -19.16 -4.63 5.78
CA ASP A 179 -19.94 -3.39 5.76
C ASP A 179 -19.02 -2.19 5.42
N PRO A 180 -19.05 -1.68 4.17
CA PRO A 180 -18.19 -0.57 3.75
C PRO A 180 -18.43 0.73 4.53
N THR A 181 -19.58 0.87 5.22
CA THR A 181 -19.89 2.08 6.00
C THR A 181 -19.16 2.14 7.34
N LYS A 182 -18.57 1.03 7.80
CA LYS A 182 -17.85 0.92 9.06
C LYS A 182 -16.45 0.32 8.83
N PRO A 183 -15.61 1.00 8.05
CA PRO A 183 -14.33 0.46 7.65
C PRO A 183 -13.41 0.22 8.86
N GLN A 184 -12.73 -0.92 8.87
CA GLN A 184 -11.80 -1.36 9.92
C GLN A 184 -10.43 -1.66 9.31
N LEU A 185 -9.38 -1.62 10.14
CA LEU A 185 -8.03 -2.05 9.75
C LEU A 185 -7.51 -1.32 8.48
N GLN A 186 -7.70 0.00 8.40
CA GLN A 186 -7.47 0.80 7.19
C GLN A 186 -5.99 0.92 6.79
N PHE A 187 -5.05 0.70 7.72
CA PHE A 187 -3.61 0.72 7.43
C PHE A 187 -3.07 -0.66 7.02
N PHE A 188 -3.85 -1.73 7.23
CA PHE A 188 -3.43 -3.09 6.87
C PHE A 188 -3.15 -3.24 5.36
N PRO A 189 -4.01 -2.75 4.44
CA PRO A 189 -3.71 -2.81 3.00
C PRO A 189 -2.39 -2.14 2.61
N SER A 190 -2.04 -1.01 3.23
CA SER A 190 -0.77 -0.31 2.98
C SER A 190 0.44 -1.16 3.39
N LEU A 191 0.33 -1.92 4.48
CA LEU A 191 1.35 -2.91 4.85
C LEU A 191 1.47 -3.99 3.78
N LEU A 192 0.36 -4.53 3.27
CA LEU A 192 0.40 -5.57 2.21
C LEU A 192 1.07 -5.05 0.93
N VAL A 193 0.81 -3.81 0.54
CA VAL A 193 1.49 -3.17 -0.60
C VAL A 193 3.00 -3.16 -0.39
N ASN A 194 3.47 -2.71 0.77
CA ASN A 194 4.89 -2.65 1.05
C ASN A 194 5.53 -4.05 1.06
N LEU A 195 4.87 -5.03 1.69
CA LEU A 195 5.36 -6.41 1.72
C LEU A 195 5.37 -7.07 0.33
N SER A 196 4.46 -6.69 -0.57
CA SER A 196 4.41 -7.22 -1.94
C SER A 196 5.57 -6.80 -2.85
N ALA A 197 6.46 -5.92 -2.37
CA ALA A 197 7.78 -5.74 -2.99
C ALA A 197 8.67 -6.99 -2.88
N LEU A 198 8.39 -7.88 -1.91
CA LEU A 198 9.10 -9.14 -1.69
C LEU A 198 8.46 -10.27 -2.51
N SER A 199 9.30 -11.06 -3.18
CA SER A 199 8.81 -12.20 -3.98
C SER A 199 8.12 -13.26 -3.12
N GLU A 200 8.64 -13.47 -1.90
CA GLU A 200 8.15 -14.40 -0.88
C GLU A 200 6.72 -14.07 -0.48
N PHE A 201 6.45 -12.79 -0.20
CA PHE A 201 5.12 -12.36 0.19
C PHE A 201 4.14 -12.43 -0.97
N ARG A 202 4.57 -12.13 -2.21
CA ARG A 202 3.72 -12.33 -3.38
C ARG A 202 3.31 -13.79 -3.56
N ARG A 203 4.22 -14.76 -3.33
CA ARG A 203 3.88 -16.18 -3.36
C ARG A 203 2.80 -16.55 -2.34
N LEU A 204 2.81 -15.94 -1.15
CA LEU A 204 1.77 -16.12 -0.14
C LEU A 204 0.40 -15.59 -0.62
N VAL A 205 0.37 -14.40 -1.22
CA VAL A 205 -0.86 -13.77 -1.72
C VAL A 205 -1.40 -14.47 -2.97
N MET A 206 -0.52 -14.97 -3.84
CA MET A 206 -0.86 -15.66 -5.09
C MET A 206 -0.99 -17.19 -4.91
N ASP A 207 -1.23 -17.65 -3.68
CA ASP A 207 -1.46 -19.07 -3.40
C ASP A 207 -2.78 -19.55 -4.02
N LYS A 208 -2.64 -20.35 -5.08
CA LYS A 208 -3.74 -20.87 -5.92
C LYS A 208 -4.76 -21.71 -5.15
N GLN A 209 -4.39 -22.28 -4.00
CA GLN A 209 -5.29 -23.13 -3.20
C GLN A 209 -6.03 -22.36 -2.11
N ARG A 210 -5.55 -21.19 -1.72
CA ARG A 210 -6.06 -20.47 -0.53
C ARG A 210 -6.86 -19.21 -0.83
N LEU A 211 -6.95 -18.84 -2.11
CA LEU A 211 -7.79 -17.74 -2.61
C LEU A 211 -7.49 -16.39 -1.92
N VAL A 212 -6.22 -16.15 -1.55
CA VAL A 212 -5.84 -14.98 -0.75
C VAL A 212 -6.03 -13.69 -1.55
N LEU A 213 -5.53 -13.65 -2.79
CA LEU A 213 -5.73 -12.52 -3.70
C LEU A 213 -7.22 -12.24 -3.95
N GLN A 214 -8.01 -13.28 -4.24
CA GLN A 214 -9.43 -13.16 -4.56
C GLN A 214 -10.25 -12.53 -3.45
N ARG A 215 -9.90 -12.78 -2.18
CA ARG A 215 -10.52 -12.11 -1.03
C ARG A 215 -10.27 -10.61 -1.01
N LEU A 216 -9.16 -10.17 -1.58
CA LEU A 216 -8.75 -8.77 -1.59
C LEU A 216 -9.35 -7.99 -2.76
N LEU A 217 -9.61 -8.64 -3.91
CA LEU A 217 -10.11 -7.96 -5.12
C LEU A 217 -11.39 -7.11 -4.93
N PRO A 218 -12.41 -7.53 -4.14
CA PRO A 218 -13.61 -6.72 -3.93
C PRO A 218 -13.34 -5.34 -3.34
N PHE A 219 -12.21 -5.16 -2.64
CA PHE A 219 -11.83 -3.90 -2.01
C PHE A 219 -11.34 -2.83 -3.00
N MET A 220 -11.24 -3.15 -4.29
CA MET A 220 -10.97 -2.17 -5.36
C MET A 220 -12.20 -1.31 -5.71
N ASP A 221 -13.38 -1.65 -5.19
CA ASP A 221 -14.63 -0.94 -5.48
C ASP A 221 -14.70 0.47 -4.85
N MET A 222 -15.44 1.37 -5.52
CA MET A 222 -15.63 2.76 -5.11
C MET A 222 -16.34 2.95 -3.76
N LYS A 223 -17.05 1.94 -3.26
CA LYS A 223 -17.66 1.96 -1.92
C LYS A 223 -16.64 1.98 -0.79
N PHE A 224 -15.39 1.61 -1.07
CA PHE A 224 -14.29 1.65 -0.10
C PHE A 224 -13.51 2.96 -0.18
N SER A 225 -12.86 3.30 0.93
CA SER A 225 -12.05 4.52 1.04
C SER A 225 -10.93 4.55 -0.01
N LEU A 226 -10.55 5.75 -0.44
CA LEU A 226 -9.46 5.95 -1.42
C LEU A 226 -8.17 5.24 -0.99
N ALA A 227 -7.86 5.29 0.30
CA ALA A 227 -6.69 4.63 0.88
C ALA A 227 -6.74 3.11 0.71
N VAL A 228 -7.87 2.46 1.04
CA VAL A 228 -8.02 1.00 0.94
C VAL A 228 -8.02 0.54 -0.50
N ARG A 229 -8.89 1.12 -1.34
CA ARG A 229 -8.99 0.69 -2.74
C ARG A 229 -7.69 0.92 -3.49
N GLY A 230 -7.06 2.08 -3.27
CA GLY A 230 -5.77 2.40 -3.87
C GLY A 230 -4.65 1.47 -3.42
N ALA A 231 -4.64 1.07 -2.14
CA ALA A 231 -3.67 0.09 -1.65
C ALA A 231 -3.90 -1.29 -2.30
N VAL A 232 -5.14 -1.75 -2.41
CA VAL A 232 -5.43 -3.04 -3.04
C VAL A 232 -5.09 -3.04 -4.53
N MET A 233 -5.40 -1.96 -5.26
CA MET A 233 -4.99 -1.80 -6.66
C MET A 233 -3.45 -1.86 -6.82
N ARG A 234 -2.70 -1.19 -5.93
CA ARG A 234 -1.23 -1.25 -5.92
C ARG A 234 -0.69 -2.64 -5.58
N LEU A 235 -1.33 -3.35 -4.65
CA LEU A 235 -0.99 -4.74 -4.32
C LEU A 235 -1.18 -5.65 -5.53
N VAL A 236 -2.32 -5.53 -6.23
CA VAL A 236 -2.62 -6.26 -7.47
C VAL A 236 -1.57 -5.96 -8.54
N ARG A 237 -1.24 -4.68 -8.75
CA ARG A 237 -0.19 -4.24 -9.68
C ARG A 237 1.17 -4.85 -9.37
N ASN A 238 1.49 -5.06 -8.08
CA ASN A 238 2.72 -5.76 -7.69
C ASN A 238 2.62 -7.28 -7.90
N CYS A 239 1.43 -7.89 -7.77
CA CYS A 239 1.21 -9.32 -7.98
C CYS A 239 1.32 -9.72 -9.47
N VAL A 240 0.86 -8.89 -10.40
CA VAL A 240 0.95 -9.16 -11.86
C VAL A 240 2.37 -9.05 -12.43
N PHE A 241 3.37 -8.74 -11.59
CA PHE A 241 4.75 -8.56 -12.03
C PHE A 241 5.37 -9.84 -12.61
N ASP A 242 4.98 -11.01 -12.12
CA ASP A 242 5.51 -12.29 -12.56
C ASP A 242 4.68 -12.85 -13.74
N PRO A 243 5.26 -13.00 -14.95
CA PRO A 243 4.53 -13.50 -16.12
C PRO A 243 4.06 -14.96 -15.98
N ASP A 244 4.71 -15.77 -15.15
CA ASP A 244 4.38 -17.19 -15.01
C ASP A 244 2.98 -17.42 -14.42
N ASP A 245 2.45 -16.44 -13.70
CA ASP A 245 1.13 -16.50 -13.08
C ASP A 245 0.03 -15.82 -13.92
N HIS A 246 0.34 -15.19 -15.06
CA HIS A 246 -0.64 -14.46 -15.87
C HIS A 246 -1.80 -15.33 -16.34
N GLN A 247 -1.52 -16.58 -16.74
CA GLN A 247 -2.57 -17.49 -17.17
C GLN A 247 -3.55 -17.82 -16.03
N TRP A 248 -3.05 -17.99 -14.81
CA TRP A 248 -3.89 -18.23 -13.64
C TRP A 248 -4.66 -16.98 -13.22
N LEU A 249 -4.01 -15.82 -13.20
CA LEU A 249 -4.62 -14.53 -12.85
C LEU A 249 -5.74 -14.13 -13.82
N LEU A 250 -5.55 -14.37 -15.11
CA LEU A 250 -6.56 -14.08 -16.14
C LEU A 250 -7.64 -15.16 -16.22
N GLY A 251 -7.33 -16.39 -15.80
CA GLY A 251 -8.25 -17.52 -15.81
C GLY A 251 -9.45 -17.37 -14.87
N PRO A 252 -10.41 -18.33 -14.94
CA PRO A 252 -11.68 -18.25 -14.23
C PRO A 252 -11.57 -18.31 -12.69
N ASP A 253 -10.44 -18.77 -12.15
CA ASP A 253 -10.23 -18.86 -10.69
C ASP A 253 -10.02 -17.49 -10.03
N VAL A 254 -9.59 -16.49 -10.80
CA VAL A 254 -9.29 -15.13 -10.31
C VAL A 254 -10.09 -14.08 -11.09
N SER A 255 -10.27 -14.28 -12.41
CA SER A 255 -10.95 -13.34 -13.31
C SER A 255 -10.42 -11.92 -13.14
N LEU A 256 -9.09 -11.77 -13.07
CA LEU A 256 -8.47 -10.49 -12.71
C LEU A 256 -8.79 -9.38 -13.71
N LEU A 257 -8.95 -9.72 -15.00
CA LEU A 257 -9.23 -8.73 -16.04
C LEU A 257 -10.49 -7.92 -15.75
N ALA A 258 -11.58 -8.56 -15.29
CA ALA A 258 -12.82 -7.87 -14.94
C ALA A 258 -12.60 -6.86 -13.80
N HIS A 259 -11.84 -7.26 -12.77
CA HIS A 259 -11.52 -6.39 -11.62
C HIS A 259 -10.63 -5.20 -12.01
N LEU A 260 -9.78 -5.34 -13.03
CA LEU A 260 -8.94 -4.26 -13.53
C LEU A 260 -9.71 -3.29 -14.45
N LEU A 261 -10.58 -3.82 -15.30
CA LEU A 261 -11.33 -3.02 -16.28
C LEU A 261 -12.56 -2.34 -15.67
N LEU A 262 -13.23 -2.94 -14.67
CA LEU A 262 -14.46 -2.38 -14.10
C LEU A 262 -14.28 -0.96 -13.52
N PRO A 263 -13.20 -0.63 -12.78
CA PRO A 263 -12.96 0.74 -12.35
C PRO A 263 -12.62 1.70 -13.50
N LEU A 264 -12.19 1.20 -14.65
CA LEU A 264 -11.86 2.00 -15.84
C LEU A 264 -13.06 2.22 -16.79
N ALA A 265 -14.09 1.40 -16.66
CA ALA A 265 -15.32 1.49 -17.45
C ALA A 265 -16.24 2.63 -16.99
N GLY A 266 -16.88 3.30 -17.94
CA GLY A 266 -17.91 4.31 -17.71
C GLY A 266 -19.31 3.81 -18.05
N PRO A 267 -20.26 4.72 -18.30
CA PRO A 267 -21.65 4.41 -18.62
C PRO A 267 -21.90 4.24 -20.13
N GLU A 268 -20.85 3.95 -20.91
CA GLU A 268 -20.98 3.83 -22.37
C GLU A 268 -21.77 2.59 -22.79
N ASP A 269 -22.60 2.76 -23.83
CA ASP A 269 -23.33 1.67 -24.46
C ASP A 269 -22.46 1.01 -25.53
N PHE A 270 -22.17 -0.27 -25.34
CA PHE A 270 -21.53 -1.13 -26.34
C PHE A 270 -22.59 -1.82 -27.20
N ASP A 271 -22.27 -2.16 -28.45
CA ASP A 271 -23.17 -2.97 -29.28
C ASP A 271 -23.23 -4.44 -28.81
N GLU A 272 -24.07 -5.27 -29.46
CA GLU A 272 -24.23 -6.67 -29.06
C GLU A 272 -22.95 -7.50 -29.25
N GLU A 273 -22.16 -7.23 -30.30
CA GLU A 273 -20.93 -7.97 -30.58
C GLU A 273 -19.81 -7.59 -29.60
N GLU A 274 -19.69 -6.30 -29.28
CA GLU A 274 -18.77 -5.78 -28.28
C GLU A 274 -19.13 -6.32 -26.88
N ASN A 275 -20.41 -6.25 -26.46
CA ASN A 275 -20.86 -6.81 -25.18
C ASN A 275 -20.61 -8.32 -25.07
N HIS A 276 -20.81 -9.08 -26.14
CA HIS A 276 -20.60 -10.53 -26.09
C HIS A 276 -19.15 -10.93 -25.77
N LYS A 277 -18.18 -10.08 -26.12
CA LYS A 277 -16.75 -10.29 -25.81
C LYS A 277 -16.37 -9.85 -24.40
N LEU A 278 -17.11 -8.92 -23.79
CA LEU A 278 -16.77 -8.40 -22.47
C LEU A 278 -17.02 -9.47 -21.37
N PRO A 279 -16.22 -9.48 -20.30
CA PRO A 279 -16.55 -10.21 -19.08
C PRO A 279 -17.95 -9.84 -18.57
N ILE A 280 -18.66 -10.79 -17.97
CA ILE A 280 -20.06 -10.63 -17.54
C ILE A 280 -20.27 -9.36 -16.69
N ASP A 281 -19.35 -9.07 -15.78
CA ASP A 281 -19.44 -7.90 -14.88
C ASP A 281 -19.30 -6.54 -15.59
N LEU A 282 -18.89 -6.53 -16.86
CA LEU A 282 -18.70 -5.34 -17.70
C LEU A 282 -19.78 -5.17 -18.76
N GLN A 283 -20.69 -6.13 -18.90
CA GLN A 283 -21.77 -6.06 -19.88
C GLN A 283 -22.92 -5.19 -19.35
N TYR A 284 -23.48 -4.34 -20.21
CA TYR A 284 -24.68 -3.54 -19.93
C TYR A 284 -24.61 -2.77 -18.60
N LEU A 285 -23.52 -2.03 -18.39
CA LEU A 285 -23.33 -1.23 -17.18
C LEU A 285 -24.42 -0.15 -17.05
N PRO A 286 -24.84 0.20 -15.81
CA PRO A 286 -25.88 1.20 -15.60
C PRO A 286 -25.40 2.61 -15.94
N ALA A 287 -26.32 3.52 -16.25
CA ALA A 287 -26.02 4.91 -16.58
C ALA A 287 -25.32 5.67 -15.43
N GLU A 288 -25.51 5.24 -14.19
CA GLU A 288 -24.84 5.81 -13.02
C GLU A 288 -23.38 5.36 -12.88
N LYS A 289 -22.92 4.37 -13.67
CA LYS A 289 -21.55 3.84 -13.59
C LYS A 289 -20.53 4.96 -13.79
N GLN A 290 -19.68 5.13 -12.80
CA GLN A 290 -18.55 6.06 -12.86
C GLN A 290 -17.23 5.32 -12.94
N ARG A 291 -16.30 5.91 -13.67
CA ARG A 291 -14.87 5.54 -13.63
C ARG A 291 -14.28 5.90 -12.28
N GLU A 292 -13.16 5.26 -11.91
CA GLU A 292 -12.36 5.68 -10.77
C GLU A 292 -11.97 7.16 -10.95
N PRO A 293 -12.36 8.06 -10.03
CA PRO A 293 -12.11 9.49 -10.17
C PRO A 293 -10.63 9.88 -9.99
N ASP A 294 -9.86 9.09 -9.25
CA ASP A 294 -8.44 9.36 -8.99
C ASP A 294 -7.55 8.91 -10.16
N ALA A 295 -6.83 9.86 -10.76
CA ALA A 295 -6.00 9.59 -11.94
C ALA A 295 -4.81 8.66 -11.63
N ASP A 296 -4.22 8.73 -10.44
CA ASP A 296 -3.09 7.87 -10.05
C ASP A 296 -3.55 6.42 -9.88
N LEU A 297 -4.79 6.21 -9.41
CA LEU A 297 -5.38 4.88 -9.36
C LEU A 297 -5.70 4.34 -10.75
N ARG A 298 -6.21 5.17 -11.68
CA ARG A 298 -6.37 4.76 -13.09
C ARG A 298 -5.03 4.36 -13.72
N ILE A 299 -3.97 5.16 -13.52
CA ILE A 299 -2.61 4.83 -13.95
C ILE A 299 -2.15 3.50 -13.35
N THR A 300 -2.38 3.26 -12.06
CA THR A 300 -2.00 2.00 -11.38
C THR A 300 -2.66 0.78 -12.04
N LEU A 301 -3.94 0.89 -12.41
CA LEU A 301 -4.68 -0.18 -13.10
C LEU A 301 -4.15 -0.40 -14.53
N LEU A 302 -3.88 0.68 -15.25
CA LEU A 302 -3.31 0.64 -16.60
C LEU A 302 -1.90 0.04 -16.59
N GLU A 303 -1.07 0.36 -15.60
CA GLU A 303 0.23 -0.29 -15.39
C GLU A 303 0.08 -1.81 -15.17
N ALA A 304 -0.94 -2.24 -14.42
CA ALA A 304 -1.21 -3.66 -14.21
C ALA A 304 -1.65 -4.36 -15.51
N LEU A 305 -2.50 -3.73 -16.31
CA LEU A 305 -2.89 -4.23 -17.64
C LEU A 305 -1.69 -4.31 -18.59
N LEU A 306 -0.82 -3.28 -18.59
CA LEU A 306 0.40 -3.29 -19.39
C LEU A 306 1.34 -4.43 -18.98
N GLN A 307 1.47 -4.72 -17.68
CA GLN A 307 2.25 -5.87 -17.23
C GLN A 307 1.67 -7.19 -17.76
N LEU A 308 0.34 -7.34 -17.81
CA LEU A 308 -0.31 -8.50 -18.40
C LEU A 308 -0.05 -8.59 -19.92
N CYS A 309 0.07 -7.46 -20.62
CA CYS A 309 0.44 -7.42 -22.04
C CYS A 309 1.90 -7.82 -22.34
N CYS A 310 2.76 -8.07 -21.34
CA CYS A 310 4.15 -8.46 -21.59
C CYS A 310 4.29 -9.81 -22.33
N THR A 311 3.30 -10.69 -22.20
CA THR A 311 3.28 -12.02 -22.85
C THR A 311 2.29 -12.07 -24.01
N GLU A 312 2.55 -12.92 -25.02
CA GLU A 312 1.60 -13.19 -26.12
C GLU A 312 0.25 -13.69 -25.58
N TYR A 313 0.27 -14.56 -24.58
CA TYR A 313 -0.95 -15.07 -23.94
C TYR A 313 -1.78 -13.92 -23.36
N GLY A 314 -1.16 -13.03 -22.58
CA GLY A 314 -1.86 -11.92 -21.97
C GLY A 314 -2.44 -10.96 -22.99
N ARG A 315 -1.69 -10.59 -24.03
CA ARG A 315 -2.21 -9.75 -25.13
C ARG A 315 -3.41 -10.39 -25.83
N SER A 316 -3.30 -11.67 -26.18
CA SER A 316 -4.38 -12.40 -26.85
C SER A 316 -5.61 -12.49 -25.96
N PHE A 317 -5.43 -12.83 -24.68
CA PHE A 317 -6.53 -12.90 -23.72
C PHE A 317 -7.24 -11.55 -23.56
N LEU A 318 -6.49 -10.44 -23.42
CA LEU A 318 -7.07 -9.10 -23.30
C LEU A 318 -7.85 -8.69 -24.57
N ARG A 319 -7.32 -8.99 -25.77
CA ARG A 319 -8.03 -8.76 -27.04
C ARG A 319 -9.33 -9.56 -27.12
N ASP A 320 -9.26 -10.86 -26.81
CA ASP A 320 -10.39 -11.78 -26.93
C ASP A 320 -11.50 -11.49 -25.92
N ASN A 321 -11.18 -10.81 -24.81
CA ASN A 321 -12.12 -10.40 -23.76
C ASN A 321 -12.47 -8.90 -23.81
N GLY A 322 -12.34 -8.26 -24.98
CA GLY A 322 -12.88 -6.92 -25.22
C GLY A 322 -12.21 -5.78 -24.46
N ALA A 323 -10.99 -5.97 -23.92
CA ALA A 323 -10.29 -4.92 -23.15
C ALA A 323 -10.10 -3.63 -23.96
N TYR A 324 -9.86 -3.75 -25.28
CA TYR A 324 -9.71 -2.61 -26.18
C TYR A 324 -10.93 -1.68 -26.18
N TYR A 325 -12.16 -2.21 -26.12
CA TYR A 325 -13.38 -1.39 -26.15
C TYR A 325 -13.46 -0.48 -24.93
N ILE A 326 -13.21 -1.02 -23.73
CA ILE A 326 -13.17 -0.24 -22.50
C ILE A 326 -12.08 0.84 -22.56
N LEU A 327 -10.89 0.48 -23.06
CA LEU A 327 -9.75 1.39 -23.13
C LEU A 327 -9.92 2.49 -24.19
N ARG A 328 -10.62 2.23 -25.30
CA ARG A 328 -10.99 3.23 -26.30
C ARG A 328 -11.86 4.32 -25.67
N GLU A 329 -12.96 3.93 -25.02
CA GLU A 329 -13.86 4.89 -24.37
C GLU A 329 -13.17 5.62 -23.19
N LEU A 330 -12.31 4.92 -22.43
CA LEU A 330 -11.49 5.55 -21.40
C LEU A 330 -10.56 6.61 -21.98
N HIS A 331 -9.86 6.32 -23.08
CA HIS A 331 -8.92 7.25 -23.71
C HIS A 331 -9.63 8.51 -24.20
N GLU A 332 -10.80 8.37 -24.82
CA GLU A 332 -11.61 9.52 -25.27
C GLU A 332 -12.11 10.38 -24.10
N TRP A 333 -12.48 9.76 -22.99
CA TRP A 333 -12.96 10.44 -21.78
C TRP A 333 -11.84 11.09 -20.95
N GLU A 334 -10.62 10.53 -20.96
CA GLU A 334 -9.53 10.90 -20.06
C GLU A 334 -8.96 12.30 -20.33
N LYS A 335 -8.87 13.10 -19.26
CA LYS A 335 -8.39 14.49 -19.30
C LYS A 335 -7.00 14.65 -18.71
N ASN A 336 -6.57 13.72 -17.85
CA ASN A 336 -5.24 13.72 -17.29
C ASN A 336 -4.24 13.17 -18.31
N ALA A 337 -3.24 13.97 -18.68
CA ALA A 337 -2.27 13.60 -19.71
C ALA A 337 -1.49 12.32 -19.36
N ALA A 338 -1.06 12.16 -18.10
CA ALA A 338 -0.31 10.98 -17.67
C ALA A 338 -1.16 9.70 -17.73
N ALA A 339 -2.43 9.77 -17.33
CA ALA A 339 -3.37 8.64 -17.45
C ALA A 339 -3.69 8.30 -18.91
N ARG A 340 -3.81 9.31 -19.78
CA ARG A 340 -4.00 9.12 -21.22
C ARG A 340 -2.82 8.39 -21.86
N ILE A 341 -1.59 8.81 -21.54
CA ILE A 341 -0.35 8.13 -21.98
C ILE A 341 -0.28 6.70 -21.42
N ALA A 342 -0.63 6.50 -20.16
CA ALA A 342 -0.70 5.16 -19.57
C ALA A 342 -1.69 4.26 -20.32
N CYS A 343 -2.80 4.82 -20.80
CA CYS A 343 -3.79 4.10 -21.60
C CYS A 343 -3.24 3.73 -22.98
N GLU A 344 -2.58 4.68 -23.66
CA GLU A 344 -1.91 4.45 -24.95
C GLU A 344 -0.89 3.31 -24.86
N ASN A 345 -0.06 3.29 -23.81
CA ASN A 345 0.91 2.21 -23.57
C ASN A 345 0.27 0.81 -23.47
N VAL A 346 -0.98 0.71 -23.02
CA VAL A 346 -1.72 -0.57 -22.98
C VAL A 346 -2.35 -0.88 -24.34
N VAL A 347 -2.90 0.13 -25.02
CA VAL A 347 -3.58 -0.03 -26.31
C VAL A 347 -2.59 -0.44 -27.41
N ASP A 348 -1.42 0.18 -27.47
CA ASP A 348 -0.39 -0.06 -28.48
C ASP A 348 -0.07 -1.56 -28.69
N PRO A 349 0.28 -2.34 -27.64
CA PRO A 349 0.53 -3.78 -27.80
C PRO A 349 -0.74 -4.59 -28.11
N LEU A 350 -1.96 -4.08 -27.83
CA LEU A 350 -3.20 -4.77 -28.17
C LEU A 350 -3.58 -4.62 -29.64
N ILE A 351 -3.21 -3.51 -30.29
CA ILE A 351 -3.50 -3.27 -31.71
C ILE A 351 -2.34 -3.66 -32.65
N SER A 352 -1.17 -3.96 -32.08
CA SER A 352 0.01 -4.36 -32.83
C SER A 352 -0.04 -5.84 -33.25
N ASP A 353 0.59 -6.14 -34.38
CA ASP A 353 0.78 -7.53 -34.83
C ASP A 353 1.73 -8.28 -33.89
N GLU A 354 1.44 -9.57 -33.67
CA GLU A 354 2.31 -10.45 -32.89
C GLU A 354 3.61 -10.75 -33.66
N PRO A 355 4.78 -10.68 -33.00
CA PRO A 355 6.04 -10.94 -33.69
C PRO A 355 6.21 -12.43 -34.03
N ASP A 356 6.67 -12.71 -35.25
CA ASP A 356 6.92 -14.09 -35.73
C ASP A 356 8.00 -14.82 -34.92
N GLN A 357 8.93 -14.08 -34.33
CA GLN A 357 10.09 -14.63 -33.64
C GLN A 357 9.78 -14.89 -32.17
N ALA A 358 9.94 -16.14 -31.72
CA ALA A 358 9.55 -16.58 -30.38
C ALA A 358 10.17 -15.75 -29.23
N HIS A 359 11.41 -15.28 -29.37
CA HIS A 359 12.09 -14.48 -28.35
C HIS A 359 11.57 -13.03 -28.25
N LEU A 360 10.85 -12.54 -29.26
CA LEU A 360 10.22 -11.21 -29.25
C LEU A 360 8.80 -11.24 -28.66
N LYS A 361 8.24 -12.43 -28.41
CA LYS A 361 6.88 -12.59 -27.90
C LYS A 361 6.76 -12.26 -26.41
N ASP A 362 7.85 -12.43 -25.65
CA ASP A 362 7.99 -11.94 -24.28
C ASP A 362 8.76 -10.62 -24.29
N LEU A 363 8.04 -9.52 -24.05
CA LEU A 363 8.60 -8.17 -24.04
C LEU A 363 9.66 -7.98 -22.94
N LYS A 364 9.68 -8.84 -21.90
CA LYS A 364 10.67 -8.78 -20.82
C LYS A 364 12.01 -9.41 -21.19
N GLN A 365 12.07 -10.19 -22.28
CA GLN A 365 13.28 -10.88 -22.75
C GLN A 365 13.98 -10.13 -23.89
N ILE A 366 13.45 -8.97 -24.30
CA ILE A 366 14.01 -8.17 -25.40
C ILE A 366 15.13 -7.29 -24.87
N ASP A 367 16.33 -7.44 -25.44
CA ASP A 367 17.44 -6.50 -25.22
C ASP A 367 17.11 -5.15 -25.87
N ILE A 368 16.91 -4.11 -25.05
CA ILE A 368 16.64 -2.76 -25.55
C ILE A 368 17.95 -2.10 -26.00
N PRO A 369 18.09 -1.72 -27.28
CA PRO A 369 19.25 -0.95 -27.75
C PRO A 369 19.44 0.36 -26.98
N GLN A 370 20.68 0.67 -26.62
CA GLN A 370 21.00 1.82 -25.74
C GLN A 370 20.57 3.18 -26.32
N ASP A 371 20.52 3.31 -27.63
CA ASP A 371 20.08 4.50 -28.36
C ASP A 371 18.56 4.71 -28.24
N LEU A 372 17.77 3.64 -28.28
CA LEU A 372 16.32 3.70 -28.03
C LEU A 372 16.03 4.02 -26.57
N ALA A 373 16.76 3.41 -25.63
CA ALA A 373 16.63 3.70 -24.21
C ALA A 373 16.85 5.20 -23.91
N ARG A 374 17.89 5.81 -24.49
CA ARG A 374 18.16 7.26 -24.35
C ARG A 374 17.04 8.13 -24.92
N LYS A 375 16.50 7.79 -26.10
CA LYS A 375 15.36 8.52 -26.69
C LYS A 375 14.12 8.45 -25.82
N PHE A 376 13.83 7.30 -25.21
CA PHE A 376 12.72 7.15 -24.27
C PHE A 376 12.92 7.97 -23.00
N GLU A 377 14.14 8.07 -22.47
CA GLU A 377 14.46 8.94 -21.33
C GLU A 377 14.28 10.42 -21.65
N ASP A 378 14.73 10.87 -22.83
CA ASP A 378 14.61 12.25 -23.26
C ASP A 378 13.13 12.65 -23.48
N MET A 379 12.32 11.78 -24.10
CA MET A 379 10.87 11.98 -24.23
C MET A 379 10.18 12.06 -22.87
N LYS A 380 10.54 11.19 -21.92
CA LYS A 380 9.99 11.22 -20.56
C LYS A 380 10.33 12.51 -19.81
N ARG A 381 11.50 13.09 -20.06
CA ARG A 381 11.88 14.40 -19.49
C ARG A 381 11.04 15.53 -20.07
N GLN A 382 10.87 15.58 -21.39
CA GLN A 382 10.04 16.60 -22.05
C GLN A 382 8.60 16.56 -21.56
N LEU A 383 7.99 15.37 -21.48
CA LEU A 383 6.62 15.20 -20.97
C LEU A 383 6.46 15.63 -19.49
N ALA A 384 7.50 15.48 -18.68
CA ALA A 384 7.50 15.92 -17.28
C ALA A 384 7.75 17.43 -17.11
N GLU A 385 8.33 18.09 -18.12
CA GLU A 385 8.54 19.55 -18.14
C GLU A 385 7.31 20.29 -18.68
N ASP A 386 6.50 19.64 -19.51
CA ASP A 386 5.26 20.17 -20.10
C ASP A 386 3.99 19.95 -19.24
N SER A 387 4.11 19.25 -18.10
CA SER A 387 3.04 18.99 -17.12
C SER A 387 3.17 19.90 -15.90
#